data_AF-A0A7X0IMR7-F1
#
_entry.id   AF-A0A7X0IMR7-F1
#
_cell.length_a   1.000
_cell.length_b   1.000
_cell.length_c   1.000
_cell.angle_alpha   90.00
_cell.angle_beta   90.00
_cell.angle_gamma   90.00
#
_symmetry.space_group_name_H-M   'P 1'
#
loop_
_entity.id
_entity.type
_entity.pdbx_description
1 polymer ?
#
loop_
_entity_poly.entity_id
_entity_poly.type
_entity_poly.pdbx_seq_one_letter_code
_entity_poly.pdbx_strand_id
1 'polypeptide(L)'
;MPISLVILRVFMLLALLALGGCLSTPLSSLPKLARLDFLTMDFAEVRAGLRQPSALALRPGDFVMTVKTKTDGSSDETVDRFVLLETTEPAELQSLATEVKSGFALSAWRVAPTDVPRLAAIQERTRASLQHGPRVRGSIEITVTGGCTRETIPAGPLAVSTYLKPARGEGFITLSANADLRGMIAAKGQQVSLPRC
;
A
#
# COMPACT_ATOMS: atom_id res chain seq x y z
N MET A 1 -46.86 -16.80 24.18
CA MET A 1 -45.39 -16.99 24.07
C MET A 1 -44.77 -15.81 23.31
N PRO A 2 -44.43 -14.69 23.98
CA PRO A 2 -43.90 -13.48 23.31
C PRO A 2 -42.36 -13.39 23.28
N ILE A 3 -41.67 -14.42 23.76
CA ILE A 3 -40.21 -14.42 24.00
C ILE A 3 -39.41 -14.48 22.68
N SER A 4 -39.96 -15.06 21.61
CA SER A 4 -39.25 -15.22 20.32
C SER A 4 -38.97 -13.91 19.57
N LEU A 5 -39.80 -12.87 19.74
CA LEU A 5 -39.59 -11.61 19.00
C LEU A 5 -38.49 -10.72 19.61
N VAL A 6 -38.23 -10.85 20.91
CA VAL A 6 -37.21 -10.05 21.59
C VAL A 6 -35.80 -10.59 21.29
N ILE A 7 -35.65 -11.92 21.27
CA ILE A 7 -34.37 -12.58 20.97
C ILE A 7 -33.95 -12.31 19.51
N LEU A 8 -34.91 -12.32 18.57
CA LEU A 8 -34.64 -12.04 17.16
C LEU A 8 -34.19 -10.60 16.90
N ARG A 9 -34.71 -9.62 17.66
CA ARG A 9 -34.30 -8.21 17.56
C ARG A 9 -32.92 -7.95 18.17
N VAL A 10 -32.58 -8.62 19.28
CA VAL A 10 -31.26 -8.49 19.91
C VAL A 10 -30.16 -9.11 19.04
N PHE A 11 -30.45 -10.23 18.36
CA PHE A 11 -29.48 -10.87 17.45
C PHE A 11 -29.21 -10.03 16.19
N MET A 12 -30.21 -9.30 15.69
CA MET A 12 -30.07 -8.45 14.50
C MET A 12 -29.28 -7.16 14.77
N LEU A 13 -29.29 -6.64 16.00
CA LEU A 13 -28.48 -5.49 16.41
C LEU A 13 -27.03 -5.86 16.72
N LEU A 14 -26.75 -7.09 17.18
CA LEU A 14 -25.39 -7.52 17.51
C LEU A 14 -24.53 -7.83 16.26
N ALA A 15 -25.17 -8.12 15.12
CA ALA A 15 -24.47 -8.42 13.87
C ALA A 15 -23.91 -7.18 13.14
N LEU A 16 -24.33 -5.96 13.50
CA LEU A 16 -23.84 -4.72 12.86
C LEU A 16 -22.53 -4.18 13.48
N LEU A 17 -22.08 -4.68 14.63
CA LEU A 17 -20.87 -4.15 15.30
C LEU A 17 -19.56 -4.86 14.92
N ALA A 18 -19.59 -5.85 14.02
CA ALA A 18 -18.41 -6.65 13.67
C ALA A 18 -17.75 -6.29 12.31
N LEU A 19 -18.10 -5.16 11.69
CA LEU A 19 -17.46 -4.68 10.44
C LEU A 19 -16.44 -3.56 10.65
N GLY A 20 -15.89 -3.41 11.85
CA GLY A 20 -14.73 -2.55 12.12
C GLY A 20 -13.40 -3.12 11.59
N GLY A 21 -13.43 -3.92 10.51
CA GLY A 21 -12.21 -4.34 9.82
C GLY A 21 -11.45 -3.09 9.37
N CYS A 22 -10.12 -3.13 9.46
CA CYS A 22 -9.21 -2.06 9.05
C CYS A 22 -9.33 -1.75 7.54
N LEU A 23 -10.47 -1.20 7.07
CA LEU A 23 -10.58 -0.58 5.77
C LEU A 23 -9.89 0.78 5.84
N SER A 24 -8.56 0.75 5.87
CA SER A 24 -7.77 1.94 5.65
C SER A 24 -7.85 2.39 4.19
N THR A 25 -8.24 1.53 3.25
CA THR A 25 -8.46 1.89 1.85
C THR A 25 -9.81 2.60 1.68
N PRO A 26 -9.84 3.85 1.17
CA PRO A 26 -11.10 4.56 0.94
C PRO A 26 -11.96 3.88 -0.13
N LEU A 27 -13.26 3.75 0.10
CA LEU A 27 -14.20 3.16 -0.87
C LEU A 27 -14.20 3.88 -2.22
N SER A 28 -13.96 5.19 -2.22
CA SER A 28 -13.82 6.01 -3.44
C SER A 28 -12.62 5.63 -4.30
N SER A 29 -11.63 4.94 -3.74
CA SER A 29 -10.43 4.49 -4.46
C SER A 29 -10.63 3.14 -5.14
N LEU A 30 -11.56 2.30 -4.66
CA LEU A 30 -11.77 0.94 -5.17
C LEU A 30 -12.05 0.89 -6.69
N PRO A 31 -12.90 1.75 -7.28
CA PRO A 31 -13.13 1.70 -8.73
C PRO A 31 -11.89 2.08 -9.54
N LYS A 32 -11.04 2.96 -9.03
CA LYS A 32 -9.78 3.34 -9.68
C LYS A 32 -8.76 2.20 -9.59
N LEU A 33 -8.65 1.59 -8.41
CA LEU A 33 -7.78 0.44 -8.17
C LEU A 33 -8.17 -0.79 -9.00
N ALA A 34 -9.47 -1.05 -9.14
CA ALA A 34 -9.98 -2.18 -9.94
C ALA A 34 -9.70 -2.03 -11.45
N ARG A 35 -9.39 -0.82 -11.92
CA ARG A 35 -9.02 -0.54 -13.31
C ARG A 35 -7.52 -0.62 -13.57
N LEU A 36 -6.71 -0.72 -12.52
CA LEU A 36 -5.27 -0.87 -12.68
C LEU A 36 -4.97 -2.23 -13.28
N ASP A 37 -4.20 -2.21 -14.36
CA ASP A 37 -3.74 -3.42 -15.03
C ASP A 37 -2.21 -3.46 -15.01
N PHE A 38 -1.68 -4.42 -14.27
CA PHE A 38 -0.24 -4.66 -14.16
C PHE A 38 0.41 -4.84 -15.53
N LEU A 39 -0.27 -5.45 -16.50
CA LEU A 39 0.32 -5.79 -17.79
C LEU A 39 0.53 -4.58 -18.69
N THR A 40 -0.27 -3.53 -18.53
CA THR A 40 -0.23 -2.33 -19.39
C THR A 40 0.44 -1.13 -18.73
N MET A 41 0.73 -1.22 -17.43
CA MET A 41 1.38 -0.17 -16.66
C MET A 41 2.85 0.04 -17.06
N ASP A 42 3.27 1.29 -17.26
CA ASP A 42 4.69 1.65 -17.41
C ASP A 42 5.30 1.94 -16.04
N PHE A 43 6.09 0.99 -15.52
CA PHE A 43 6.74 1.11 -14.21
C PHE A 43 7.81 2.20 -14.13
N ALA A 44 8.26 2.77 -15.26
CA ALA A 44 9.10 3.96 -15.24
C ALA A 44 8.31 5.22 -14.84
N GLU A 45 7.00 5.21 -15.06
CA GLU A 45 6.09 6.32 -14.73
C GLU A 45 5.33 6.15 -13.42
N VAL A 46 5.27 4.93 -12.89
CA VAL A 46 4.61 4.65 -11.61
C VAL A 46 5.28 5.44 -10.47
N ARG A 47 4.45 6.05 -9.61
CA ARG A 47 4.89 6.68 -8.37
C ARG A 47 4.12 6.16 -7.17
N ALA A 48 4.80 6.01 -6.05
CA ALA A 48 4.20 5.79 -4.75
C ALA A 48 4.29 7.09 -3.93
N GLY A 49 3.19 7.49 -3.31
CA GLY A 49 3.16 8.59 -2.35
C GLY A 49 3.12 8.05 -0.93
N LEU A 50 3.76 8.75 0.00
CA LEU A 50 3.72 8.45 1.42
C LEU A 50 3.54 9.73 2.23
N ARG A 51 2.52 9.74 3.09
CA ARG A 51 2.32 10.74 4.12
C ARG A 51 2.44 10.10 5.49
N GLN A 52 3.33 10.60 6.32
CA GLN A 52 3.62 10.07 7.65
C GLN A 52 3.89 11.20 8.65
N PRO A 53 3.82 10.97 9.97
CA PRO A 53 4.20 11.98 10.95
C PRO A 53 5.62 12.47 10.70
N SER A 54 5.86 13.78 10.81
CA SER A 54 7.15 14.41 10.55
C SER A 54 8.30 13.93 11.46
N ALA A 55 7.95 13.37 12.63
CA ALA A 55 8.89 12.70 13.53
C ALA A 55 9.48 11.41 12.94
N LEU A 56 8.84 10.83 11.91
CA LEU A 56 9.27 9.62 11.21
C LEU A 56 9.92 9.98 9.87
N ALA A 57 10.92 9.20 9.48
CA ALA A 57 11.49 9.23 8.14
C ALA A 57 11.82 7.82 7.66
N LEU A 58 11.99 7.69 6.35
CA LEU A 58 12.45 6.46 5.72
C LEU A 58 13.92 6.58 5.35
N ARG A 59 14.67 5.48 5.46
CA ARG A 59 16.00 5.32 4.90
C ARG A 59 15.93 4.64 3.53
N PRO A 60 16.98 4.72 2.70
CA PRO A 60 17.07 3.91 1.50
C PRO A 60 16.83 2.43 1.82
N GLY A 61 15.91 1.79 1.11
CA GLY A 61 15.52 0.39 1.36
C GLY A 61 14.26 0.21 2.22
N ASP A 62 13.80 1.22 2.95
CA ASP A 62 12.67 1.08 3.87
C ASP A 62 11.32 1.05 3.13
N PHE A 63 11.23 1.56 1.89
CA PHE A 63 10.01 1.54 1.09
C PHE A 63 10.14 0.56 -0.08
N VAL A 64 9.28 -0.46 -0.12
CA VAL A 64 9.42 -1.59 -1.04
C VAL A 64 8.10 -1.87 -1.75
N MET A 65 8.19 -2.05 -3.06
CA MET A 65 7.15 -2.71 -3.85
C MET A 65 7.45 -4.20 -3.95
N THR A 66 6.48 -5.04 -3.65
CA THR A 66 6.58 -6.50 -3.75
C THR A 66 5.60 -6.97 -4.82
N VAL A 67 6.09 -7.76 -5.78
CA VAL A 67 5.26 -8.45 -6.77
C VAL A 67 5.28 -9.92 -6.45
N LYS A 68 4.12 -10.49 -6.14
CA LYS A 68 3.95 -11.93 -5.91
C LYS A 68 3.33 -12.55 -7.15
N THR A 69 3.90 -13.63 -7.65
CA THR A 69 3.32 -14.38 -8.77
C THR A 69 3.26 -15.86 -8.47
N LYS A 70 2.17 -16.50 -8.86
CA LYS A 70 1.93 -17.93 -8.69
C LYS A 70 1.32 -18.51 -9.96
N THR A 71 1.90 -19.62 -10.43
CA THR A 71 1.38 -20.37 -11.57
C THR A 71 0.29 -21.33 -11.11
N ASP A 72 -0.85 -21.36 -11.80
CA ASP A 72 -1.94 -22.31 -11.53
C ASP A 72 -1.43 -23.75 -11.61
N GLY A 73 -1.76 -24.57 -10.61
CA GLY A 73 -1.28 -25.95 -10.49
C GLY A 73 0.11 -26.09 -9.85
N SER A 74 0.82 -24.99 -9.60
CA SER A 74 2.08 -25.00 -8.82
C SER A 74 1.83 -24.62 -7.36
N SER A 75 2.60 -25.21 -6.45
CA SER A 75 2.71 -24.75 -5.06
C SER A 75 3.58 -23.50 -4.94
N ASP A 76 4.42 -23.23 -5.93
CA ASP A 76 5.51 -22.27 -5.82
C ASP A 76 5.01 -20.85 -6.05
N GLU A 77 5.26 -20.00 -5.08
CA GLU A 77 5.06 -18.55 -5.17
C GLU A 77 6.42 -17.89 -5.37
N THR A 78 6.53 -17.06 -6.40
CA THR A 78 7.70 -16.17 -6.59
C THR A 78 7.39 -14.83 -5.95
N VAL A 79 8.33 -14.32 -5.15
CA VAL A 79 8.24 -13.04 -4.46
C VAL A 79 9.37 -12.13 -4.90
N ASP A 80 9.08 -11.20 -5.81
CA ASP A 80 10.02 -10.21 -6.30
C ASP A 80 9.91 -8.92 -5.48
N ARG A 81 11.04 -8.41 -4.97
CA ARG A 81 11.10 -7.18 -4.17
C ARG A 81 11.84 -6.07 -4.91
N PHE A 82 11.29 -4.87 -4.88
CA PHE A 82 11.79 -3.69 -5.57
C PHE A 82 11.89 -2.53 -4.58
N VAL A 83 13.12 -2.08 -4.31
CA VAL A 83 13.33 -0.91 -3.44
C VAL A 83 12.92 0.34 -4.20
N LEU A 84 12.05 1.13 -3.60
CA LEU A 84 11.63 2.40 -4.17
C LEU A 84 12.65 3.49 -3.84
N LEU A 85 12.89 4.38 -4.80
CA LEU A 85 13.78 5.53 -4.64
C LEU A 85 12.94 6.78 -4.43
N GLU A 86 13.29 7.60 -3.44
CA GLU A 86 12.65 8.89 -3.24
C GLU A 86 12.92 9.78 -4.46
N THR A 87 11.92 10.55 -4.87
CA THR A 87 12.05 11.56 -5.92
C THR A 87 11.81 12.94 -5.33
N THR A 88 12.65 13.89 -5.74
CA THR A 88 12.54 15.31 -5.40
C THR A 88 11.98 16.13 -6.56
N GLU A 89 11.49 15.47 -7.62
CA GLU A 89 10.89 16.13 -8.78
C GLU A 89 9.69 16.98 -8.35
N PRO A 90 9.73 18.31 -8.57
CA PRO A 90 8.67 19.21 -8.11
C PRO A 90 7.28 18.84 -8.63
N ALA A 91 7.20 18.34 -9.87
CA ALA A 91 5.93 17.92 -10.48
C ALA A 91 5.27 16.76 -9.71
N GLU A 92 6.05 15.80 -9.21
CA GLU A 92 5.53 14.65 -8.47
C GLU A 92 5.05 15.07 -7.08
N LEU A 93 5.83 15.90 -6.39
CA LEU A 93 5.44 16.47 -5.10
C LEU A 93 4.19 17.37 -5.23
N GLN A 94 4.11 18.17 -6.29
CA GLN A 94 2.95 19.02 -6.56
C GLN A 94 1.69 18.21 -6.82
N SER A 95 1.79 17.04 -7.47
CA SER A 95 0.64 16.15 -7.65
C SER A 95 0.16 15.48 -6.35
N LEU A 96 0.93 15.55 -5.26
CA LEU A 96 0.50 15.18 -3.91
C LEU A 96 0.07 16.39 -3.05
N ALA A 97 0.07 17.61 -3.57
CA ALA A 97 -0.14 18.83 -2.77
C ALA A 97 -1.46 18.84 -1.97
N THR A 98 -2.50 18.17 -2.47
CA THR A 98 -3.79 18.03 -1.77
C THR A 98 -3.70 17.23 -0.47
N GLU A 99 -2.65 16.45 -0.31
CA GLU A 99 -2.41 15.59 0.86
C GLU A 99 -1.55 16.27 1.93
N VAL A 100 -1.08 17.50 1.70
CA VAL A 100 -0.29 18.25 2.68
C VAL A 100 -1.09 18.47 3.96
N LYS A 101 -0.49 18.14 5.11
CA LYS A 101 -1.11 18.30 6.43
C LYS A 101 -0.05 18.70 7.46
N SER A 102 -0.39 19.68 8.30
CA SER A 102 0.48 20.10 9.40
C SER A 102 0.84 18.93 10.32
N GLY A 103 2.11 18.83 10.70
CA GLY A 103 2.68 17.73 11.51
C GLY A 103 3.03 16.47 10.70
N PHE A 104 2.78 16.44 9.38
CA PHE A 104 3.10 15.32 8.51
C PHE A 104 4.15 15.70 7.47
N ALA A 105 5.04 14.75 7.17
CA ALA A 105 5.91 14.79 6.00
C ALA A 105 5.23 14.06 4.84
N LEU A 106 5.40 14.59 3.64
CA LEU A 106 4.91 14.02 2.39
C LEU A 106 6.11 13.75 1.49
N SER A 107 6.14 12.57 0.87
CA SER A 107 7.23 12.14 -0.02
C SER A 107 6.67 11.36 -1.20
N ALA A 108 7.36 11.46 -2.33
CA ALA A 108 7.07 10.71 -3.55
C ALA A 108 8.23 9.77 -3.87
N TRP A 109 7.91 8.60 -4.40
CA TRP A 109 8.86 7.52 -4.63
C TRP A 109 8.60 6.88 -5.99
N ARG A 110 9.64 6.35 -6.60
CA ARG A 110 9.60 5.72 -7.92
C ARG A 110 10.31 4.38 -7.90
N VAL A 111 9.98 3.53 -8.87
CA VAL A 111 10.76 2.32 -9.13
C VAL A 111 12.19 2.72 -9.51
N ALA A 112 13.18 1.98 -9.02
CA ALA A 112 14.56 2.18 -9.44
C ALA A 112 14.69 1.94 -10.95
N PRO A 113 15.39 2.78 -11.74
CA PRO A 113 15.46 2.61 -13.19
C PRO A 113 16.06 1.26 -13.59
N THR A 114 16.98 0.76 -12.77
CA THR A 114 17.63 -0.56 -12.91
C THR A 114 16.67 -1.73 -12.71
N ASP A 115 15.55 -1.53 -12.02
CA ASP A 115 14.55 -2.56 -11.74
C ASP A 115 13.41 -2.59 -12.78
N VAL A 116 13.24 -1.52 -13.56
CA VAL A 116 12.19 -1.43 -14.61
C VAL A 116 12.26 -2.61 -15.60
N PRO A 117 13.43 -3.01 -16.13
CA PRO A 117 13.51 -4.17 -17.02
C PRO A 117 13.07 -5.48 -16.35
N ARG A 118 13.30 -5.63 -15.04
CA ARG A 118 12.89 -6.83 -14.30
C ARG A 118 11.38 -6.90 -14.13
N LEU A 119 10.71 -5.76 -13.94
CA LEU A 119 9.24 -5.68 -13.96
C LEU A 119 8.67 -5.97 -15.34
N ALA A 120 9.28 -5.43 -16.39
CA ALA A 120 8.89 -5.73 -17.78
C ALA A 120 9.00 -7.24 -18.09
N ALA A 121 10.04 -7.91 -17.59
CA ALA A 121 10.18 -9.36 -17.71
C ALA A 121 9.05 -10.13 -16.98
N ILE A 122 8.60 -9.65 -15.82
CA ILE A 122 7.44 -10.23 -15.12
C ILE A 122 6.15 -10.03 -15.93
N GLN A 123 5.94 -8.83 -16.50
CA GLN A 123 4.80 -8.55 -17.38
C GLN A 123 4.79 -9.48 -18.60
N GLU A 124 5.95 -9.70 -19.23
CA GLU A 124 6.07 -10.57 -20.40
C GLU A 124 5.79 -12.05 -20.06
N ARG A 125 6.38 -12.58 -18.98
CA ARG A 125 6.07 -13.94 -18.51
C ARG A 125 4.58 -14.12 -18.22
N THR A 126 3.96 -13.10 -17.62
CA THR A 126 2.53 -13.13 -17.31
C THR A 126 1.70 -13.10 -18.59
N ARG A 127 2.03 -12.25 -19.58
CA ARG A 127 1.39 -12.24 -20.91
C ARG A 127 1.51 -13.59 -21.61
N ALA A 128 2.70 -14.16 -21.65
CA ALA A 128 2.94 -15.46 -22.27
C ALA A 128 2.04 -16.54 -21.64
N SER A 129 1.89 -16.54 -20.30
CA SER A 129 1.02 -17.49 -19.59
C SER A 129 -0.47 -17.36 -19.93
N LEU A 130 -0.92 -16.19 -20.37
CA LEU A 130 -2.32 -15.97 -20.79
C LEU A 130 -2.60 -16.56 -22.18
N GLN A 131 -1.58 -16.65 -23.03
CA GLN A 131 -1.68 -17.18 -24.38
C GLN A 131 -1.33 -18.67 -24.43
N HIS A 132 -0.36 -19.09 -23.60
CA HIS A 132 0.27 -20.39 -23.67
C HIS A 132 0.52 -20.94 -22.25
N GLY A 133 -0.22 -21.99 -21.88
CA GLY A 133 0.03 -22.76 -20.66
C GLY A 133 -0.81 -22.34 -19.44
N PRO A 134 -0.40 -22.78 -18.23
CA PRO A 134 -1.13 -22.51 -16.99
C PRO A 134 -1.04 -21.03 -16.63
N ARG A 135 -2.17 -20.45 -16.20
CA ARG A 135 -2.26 -19.02 -15.89
C ARG A 135 -1.35 -18.66 -14.72
N VAL A 136 -0.61 -17.55 -14.87
CA VAL A 136 0.07 -16.89 -13.77
C VAL A 136 -0.86 -15.84 -13.15
N ARG A 137 -1.08 -15.94 -11.85
CA ARG A 137 -1.78 -14.92 -11.05
C ARG A 137 -0.78 -14.18 -10.21
N GLY A 138 -1.10 -12.95 -9.83
CA GLY A 138 -0.22 -12.19 -8.96
C GLY A 138 -0.89 -11.03 -8.25
N SER A 139 -0.12 -10.42 -7.36
CA SER A 139 -0.48 -9.22 -6.63
C SER A 139 0.71 -8.28 -6.54
N ILE A 140 0.41 -6.99 -6.36
CA ILE A 140 1.40 -5.95 -6.07
C ILE A 140 1.08 -5.39 -4.69
N GLU A 141 2.10 -5.27 -3.87
CA GLU A 141 2.01 -4.67 -2.54
C GLU A 141 3.06 -3.56 -2.43
N ILE A 142 2.68 -2.41 -1.89
CA ILE A 142 3.61 -1.34 -1.55
C ILE A 142 3.64 -1.24 -0.04
N THR A 143 4.82 -1.41 0.56
CA THR A 143 4.96 -1.56 2.02
C THR A 143 6.16 -0.78 2.54
N VAL A 144 5.91 -0.05 3.63
CA VAL A 144 6.98 0.51 4.46
C VAL A 144 7.45 -0.60 5.40
N THR A 145 8.71 -1.02 5.23
CA THR A 145 9.32 -2.17 5.91
C THR A 145 10.25 -1.78 7.05
N GLY A 146 10.63 -0.51 7.10
CA GLY A 146 11.46 0.06 8.14
C GLY A 146 11.21 1.56 8.29
N GLY A 147 12.10 2.22 9.01
CA GLY A 147 12.08 3.65 9.20
C GLY A 147 13.06 4.06 10.30
N CYS A 148 13.17 5.36 10.51
CA CYS A 148 13.92 5.93 11.61
C CYS A 148 13.17 7.14 12.18
N THR A 149 13.59 7.59 13.35
CA THR A 149 13.01 8.72 14.06
C THR A 149 13.94 9.93 13.97
N ARG A 150 13.40 11.07 13.56
CA ARG A 150 14.09 12.36 13.61
C ARG A 150 13.89 13.02 14.97
N GLU A 151 12.73 12.81 15.56
CA GLU A 151 12.30 13.39 16.83
C GLU A 151 11.68 12.32 17.72
N THR A 152 11.28 12.71 18.93
CA THR A 152 10.52 11.83 19.81
C THR A 152 9.21 11.43 19.12
N ILE A 153 8.95 10.11 19.03
CA ILE A 153 7.70 9.61 18.46
C ILE A 153 6.53 10.11 19.32
N PRO A 154 5.52 10.78 18.73
CA PRO A 154 4.36 11.25 19.49
C PRO A 154 3.58 10.09 20.11
N ALA A 155 3.00 10.33 21.28
CA ALA A 155 2.05 9.41 21.90
C ALA A 155 0.79 9.27 21.03
N GLY A 156 0.12 8.12 21.13
CA GLY A 156 -1.11 7.84 20.37
C GLY A 156 -0.87 7.28 18.95
N PRO A 157 -1.92 7.27 18.10
CA PRO A 157 -1.88 6.66 16.77
C PRO A 157 -0.80 7.25 15.85
N LEU A 158 -0.11 6.39 15.12
CA LEU A 158 0.86 6.77 14.10
C LEU A 158 0.19 6.67 12.73
N ALA A 159 -0.57 7.69 12.37
CA ALA A 159 -1.35 7.72 11.13
C ALA A 159 -0.44 7.83 9.90
N VAL A 160 -0.49 6.83 9.03
CA VAL A 160 0.23 6.80 7.75
C VAL A 160 -0.78 6.68 6.60
N SER A 161 -0.54 7.41 5.51
CA SER A 161 -1.28 7.24 4.26
C SER A 161 -0.32 6.87 3.13
N THR A 162 -0.74 5.94 2.28
CA THR A 162 -0.01 5.54 1.07
C THR A 162 -0.86 5.78 -0.16
N TYR A 163 -0.20 6.15 -1.25
CA TYR A 163 -0.82 6.55 -2.50
C TYR A 163 -0.11 5.89 -3.68
N LEU A 164 -0.81 5.70 -4.79
CA LEU A 164 -0.27 5.18 -6.04
C LEU A 164 -0.69 6.06 -7.20
N LYS A 165 0.26 6.51 -8.00
CA LYS A 165 0.02 7.18 -9.28
C LYS A 165 0.49 6.22 -10.37
N PRO A 166 -0.42 5.70 -11.22
CA PRO A 166 -0.09 4.64 -12.16
C PRO A 166 0.65 5.13 -13.42
N ALA A 167 0.50 6.40 -13.79
CA ALA A 167 1.12 6.99 -14.99
C ALA A 167 1.34 8.50 -14.82
N ARG A 168 2.18 9.11 -15.67
CA ARG A 168 2.54 10.55 -15.57
C ARG A 168 1.32 11.48 -15.62
N GLY A 169 0.35 11.17 -16.49
CA GLY A 169 -0.85 11.99 -16.72
C GLY A 169 -2.00 11.72 -15.74
N GLU A 170 -1.84 10.79 -14.80
CA GLU A 170 -2.89 10.40 -13.86
C GLU A 170 -2.68 11.01 -12.46
N GLY A 171 -3.76 11.11 -11.71
CA GLY A 171 -3.73 11.54 -10.31
C GLY A 171 -3.36 10.40 -9.36
N PHE A 172 -2.92 10.74 -8.16
CA PHE A 172 -2.72 9.76 -7.10
C PHE A 172 -4.05 9.12 -6.66
N ILE A 173 -4.01 7.81 -6.46
CA ILE A 173 -5.06 6.97 -5.92
C ILE A 173 -4.66 6.60 -4.49
N THR A 174 -5.55 6.80 -3.52
CA THR A 174 -5.26 6.45 -2.12
C THR A 174 -5.33 4.93 -1.92
N LEU A 175 -4.20 4.33 -1.55
CA LEU A 175 -4.14 2.90 -1.20
C LEU A 175 -4.58 2.68 0.24
N SER A 176 -4.10 3.54 1.13
CA SER A 176 -4.40 3.50 2.56
C SER A 176 -4.46 4.93 3.10
N ALA A 177 -5.46 5.22 3.90
CA ALA A 177 -5.70 6.52 4.51
C ALA A 177 -5.66 6.39 6.04
N ASN A 178 -4.74 7.14 6.66
CA ASN A 178 -4.61 7.25 8.12
C ASN A 178 -4.53 5.89 8.84
N ALA A 179 -3.88 4.89 8.24
CA ALA A 179 -3.62 3.63 8.92
C ALA A 179 -2.79 3.86 10.18
N ASP A 180 -3.25 3.36 11.32
CA ASP A 180 -2.50 3.46 12.57
C ASP A 180 -1.39 2.41 12.61
N LEU A 181 -0.18 2.84 12.25
CA LEU A 181 1.00 1.98 12.26
C LEU A 181 1.28 1.42 13.66
N ARG A 182 1.03 2.20 14.72
CA ARG A 182 1.25 1.74 16.11
C ARG A 182 0.28 0.62 16.45
N GLY A 183 -1.01 0.80 16.15
CA GLY A 183 -2.03 -0.23 16.32
C GLY A 183 -1.74 -1.50 15.51
N MET A 184 -1.30 -1.36 14.25
CA MET A 184 -0.93 -2.49 13.39
C MET A 184 0.28 -3.30 13.92
N ILE A 185 1.28 -2.64 14.49
CA ILE A 185 2.44 -3.28 15.11
C ILE A 185 2.03 -3.97 16.42
N ALA A 186 1.23 -3.29 17.25
CA ALA A 186 0.72 -3.85 18.50
C ALA A 186 -0.16 -5.10 18.27
N ALA A 187 -0.98 -5.11 17.22
CA ALA A 187 -1.79 -6.27 16.84
C ALA A 187 -0.95 -7.50 16.45
N LYS A 188 0.32 -7.30 16.10
CA LYS A 188 1.30 -8.38 15.83
C LYS A 188 2.10 -8.79 17.08
N GLY A 189 1.74 -8.28 18.27
CA GLY A 189 2.46 -8.52 19.52
C GLY A 189 3.81 -7.82 19.61
N GLN A 190 4.04 -6.80 18.78
CA GLN A 190 5.30 -6.06 18.70
C GLN A 190 5.14 -4.65 19.28
N GLN A 191 6.27 -4.01 19.61
CA GLN A 191 6.32 -2.61 20.02
C GLN A 191 7.01 -1.78 18.94
N VAL A 192 6.58 -0.52 18.79
CA VAL A 192 7.24 0.42 17.88
C VAL A 192 8.61 0.74 18.45
N SER A 193 9.65 0.16 17.86
CA SER A 193 11.04 0.44 18.14
C SER A 193 11.70 0.84 16.82
N LEU A 194 12.09 2.11 16.72
CA LEU A 194 12.72 2.67 15.53
C LEU A 194 14.05 3.30 15.92
N PRO A 195 15.13 3.06 15.16
CA PRO A 195 16.41 3.72 15.41
C PRO A 195 16.31 5.24 15.13
N ARG A 196 17.31 5.99 15.58
CA ARG A 196 17.48 7.39 15.14
C ARG A 196 17.91 7.44 13.68
N CYS A 197 17.42 8.46 12.98
CA CYS A 197 18.09 8.97 11.78
C CYS A 197 19.29 9.80 12.25
#